data_AF-A0A7C3ATA8-F1
#
_entry.id   AF-A0A7C3ATA8-F1
#
_cell.length_a   1.000
_cell.length_b   1.000
_cell.length_c   1.000
_cell.angle_alpha   90.00
_cell.angle_beta   90.00
_cell.angle_gamma   90.00
#
_symmetry.space_group_name_H-M   'P 1'
#
loop_
_entity.id
_entity.type
_entity.pdbx_description
1 polymer ?
#
loop_
_entity_poly.entity_id
_entity_poly.type
_entity_poly.pdbx_seq_one_letter_code
_entity_poly.pdbx_strand_id
1 'polypeptide(L)'
;MMSASMGKTVVLAVGEGFHLKRGKDRIVYAGMPSEDIYSIVQIKASGYQGYSWNLYFPRRKLDITIDGVDLYIENVTPEEIRFRV
;
A
#
# COMPACT_ATOMS: atom_id res chain seq x y z
N MET A 1 17.18 4.58 -20.15
CA MET A 1 15.77 5.03 -20.00
C MET A 1 15.00 3.92 -19.31
N MET A 2 14.61 4.11 -18.03
CA MET A 2 13.73 3.15 -17.36
C MET A 2 12.31 3.38 -17.89
N SER A 3 11.75 2.39 -18.57
CA SER A 3 10.34 2.35 -18.91
C SER A 3 9.55 2.35 -17.60
N ALA A 4 8.79 3.42 -17.36
CA ALA A 4 7.70 3.36 -16.40
C ALA A 4 6.74 2.26 -16.91
N SER A 5 6.72 1.12 -16.23
CA SER A 5 5.76 0.06 -16.55
C SER A 5 4.35 0.65 -16.48
N MET A 6 3.49 0.30 -17.45
CA MET A 6 2.05 0.64 -17.45
C MET A 6 1.30 -0.13 -16.36
N GLY A 7 1.71 0.03 -15.10
CA GLY A 7 1.02 -0.51 -13.94
C GLY A 7 -0.31 0.22 -13.74
N LYS A 8 -1.31 -0.49 -13.18
CA LYS A 8 -2.60 0.12 -12.86
C LYS A 8 -2.41 1.13 -11.74
N THR A 9 -2.81 2.39 -11.96
CA THR A 9 -2.89 3.38 -10.88
C THR A 9 -4.05 3.04 -9.95
N VAL A 10 -3.76 3.04 -8.66
CA VAL A 10 -4.71 2.85 -7.57
C VAL A 10 -4.60 4.07 -6.66
N VAL A 11 -5.75 4.60 -6.24
CA VAL A 11 -5.86 5.63 -5.21
C VAL A 11 -6.67 5.03 -4.07
N LEU A 12 -6.18 5.18 -2.84
CA LEU A 12 -6.89 4.79 -1.62
C LEU A 12 -6.94 5.98 -0.68
N ALA A 13 -8.14 6.37 -0.26
CA ALA A 13 -8.31 7.21 0.91
C ALA A 13 -7.99 6.41 2.20
N VAL A 14 -7.78 7.09 3.32
CA VAL A 14 -7.59 6.42 4.62
C VAL A 14 -8.77 5.48 4.92
N GLY A 15 -8.45 4.23 5.23
CA GLY A 15 -9.43 3.17 5.51
C GLY A 15 -9.87 2.39 4.26
N GLU A 16 -9.58 2.87 3.06
CA GLU A 16 -9.89 2.12 1.83
C GLU A 16 -8.87 1.01 1.58
N GLY A 17 -9.37 -0.09 1.01
CA GLY A 17 -8.60 -1.31 0.79
C GLY A 17 -8.42 -1.68 -0.68
N PHE A 18 -7.30 -2.30 -0.99
CA PHE A 18 -6.98 -2.84 -2.31
C PHE A 18 -6.52 -4.30 -2.19
N HIS A 19 -7.01 -5.16 -3.10
CA HIS A 19 -6.53 -6.53 -3.21
C HIS A 19 -5.34 -6.58 -4.16
N LEU A 20 -4.14 -6.90 -3.65
CA LEU A 20 -2.89 -6.73 -4.38
C LEU A 20 -2.91 -7.45 -5.73
N LYS A 21 -3.03 -8.78 -5.72
CA LYS A 21 -3.17 -9.67 -6.88
C LYS A 21 -3.95 -10.93 -6.46
N ARG A 22 -4.45 -11.71 -7.42
CA ARG A 22 -5.09 -13.00 -7.11
C ARG A 22 -4.12 -13.89 -6.33
N GLY A 23 -4.57 -14.43 -5.19
CA GLY A 23 -3.75 -15.27 -4.30
C GLY A 23 -2.80 -14.48 -3.38
N LYS A 24 -2.90 -13.16 -3.35
CA LYS A 24 -2.15 -12.27 -2.46
C LYS A 24 -3.06 -11.61 -1.42
N ASP A 25 -2.45 -10.94 -0.46
CA ASP A 25 -3.16 -10.24 0.61
C ASP A 25 -3.88 -8.97 0.13
N ARG A 26 -4.78 -8.47 1.00
CA ARG A 26 -5.33 -7.11 0.89
C ARG A 26 -4.48 -6.14 1.68
N ILE A 27 -4.42 -4.91 1.20
CA ILE A 27 -3.83 -3.79 1.92
C ILE A 27 -4.89 -2.72 2.19
N VAL A 28 -4.69 -1.94 3.25
CA VAL A 28 -5.48 -0.74 3.56
C VAL A 28 -4.55 0.43 3.79
N TYR A 29 -4.88 1.60 3.26
CA TYR A 29 -4.14 2.80 3.61
C TYR A 29 -4.52 3.28 5.01
N ALA A 30 -3.54 3.38 5.92
CA ALA A 30 -3.77 3.76 7.32
C ALA A 30 -3.42 5.23 7.62
N GLY A 31 -3.13 6.03 6.60
CA GLY A 31 -2.76 7.43 6.76
C GLY A 31 -1.29 7.64 7.12
N MET A 32 -0.98 8.87 7.52
CA MET A 32 0.35 9.31 7.91
C MET A 32 0.43 9.54 9.42
N PRO A 33 1.10 8.67 10.21
CA PRO A 33 1.30 8.91 11.64
C PRO A 33 2.22 10.11 11.94
N SER A 34 3.01 10.58 10.97
CA SER A 34 3.81 11.80 11.04
C SER A 34 4.07 12.34 9.64
N GLU A 35 4.59 13.56 9.51
CA GLU A 35 4.88 14.20 8.21
C GLU A 35 5.78 13.36 7.29
N ASP A 36 6.70 12.58 7.87
CA ASP A 36 7.70 11.81 7.14
C ASP A 36 7.42 10.30 7.08
N ILE A 37 6.34 9.82 7.69
CA ILE A 37 6.00 8.40 7.75
C ILE A 37 4.56 8.19 7.28
N TYR A 38 4.36 7.24 6.38
CA TYR A 38 3.03 6.72 6.04
C TYR A 38 2.88 5.26 6.46
N SER A 39 1.63 4.84 6.65
CA SER A 39 1.28 3.50 7.13
C SER A 39 0.36 2.78 6.14
N ILE A 40 0.66 1.51 5.89
CA ILE A 40 -0.20 0.58 5.15
C ILE A 40 -0.44 -0.64 6.02
N VAL A 41 -1.70 -1.04 6.19
CA VAL A 41 -2.04 -2.28 6.89
C VAL A 41 -2.02 -3.42 5.89
N GLN A 42 -1.26 -4.48 6.17
CA GLN A 42 -1.39 -5.75 5.45
C GLN A 42 -2.38 -6.63 6.19
N ILE A 43 -3.42 -7.09 5.49
CA ILE A 43 -4.46 -7.95 6.04
C ILE A 43 -4.22 -9.37 5.53
N LYS A 44 -3.82 -10.27 6.43
CA LYS A 44 -3.79 -11.71 6.18
C LYS A 44 -5.12 -12.31 6.57
N ALA A 45 -5.99 -12.48 5.58
CA ALA A 45 -7.28 -13.12 5.76
C ALA A 45 -7.16 -14.64 5.63
N SER A 46 -7.55 -15.37 6.67
CA SER A 46 -7.93 -16.79 6.60
C SER A 46 -9.27 -16.96 7.30
N GLY A 47 -10.37 -16.75 6.56
CA GLY A 47 -11.73 -16.82 7.11
C GLY A 47 -11.93 -15.87 8.30
N TYR A 48 -12.60 -16.36 9.36
CA TYR A 48 -12.86 -15.61 10.60
C TYR A 48 -11.64 -15.46 11.53
N GLN A 49 -10.48 -16.04 11.18
CA GLN A 49 -9.25 -16.00 11.97
C GLN A 49 -8.15 -15.16 11.29
N GLY A 50 -8.54 -14.05 10.67
CA GLY A 50 -7.59 -13.13 10.06
C GLY A 50 -6.75 -12.39 11.10
N TYR A 51 -5.51 -12.07 10.73
CA TYR A 51 -4.66 -11.14 11.46
C TYR A 51 -4.14 -10.07 10.51
N SER A 52 -3.75 -8.94 11.07
CA SER A 52 -3.18 -7.84 10.30
C SER A 52 -2.05 -7.21 11.09
N TRP A 53 -1.21 -6.45 10.38
CA TRP A 53 -0.19 -5.63 11.00
C TRP A 53 0.00 -4.36 10.19
N ASN A 54 0.40 -3.31 10.88
CA ASN A 54 0.76 -2.04 10.26
C ASN A 54 2.21 -2.10 9.80
N LEU A 55 2.43 -1.67 8.56
CA LEU A 55 3.74 -1.43 7.98
C LEU A 55 3.94 0.08 7.90
N TYR A 56 5.11 0.53 8.36
CA TYR A 56 5.48 1.95 8.37
C TYR A 56 6.62 2.19 7.39
N PHE A 57 6.46 3.20 6.55
CA PHE A 57 7.42 3.53 5.51
C PHE A 57 7.77 5.01 5.57
N PRO A 58 9.06 5.38 5.37
CA PRO A 58 9.42 6.77 5.13
C PRO A 58 8.74 7.29 3.87
N ARG A 59 8.19 8.51 3.91
CA ARG A 59 7.52 9.18 2.78
C ARG A 59 8.37 9.24 1.51
N ARG A 60 9.70 9.33 1.67
CA ARG A 60 10.68 9.30 0.57
C ARG A 60 10.90 7.92 -0.06
N LYS A 61 10.39 6.84 0.54
CA LYS A 61 10.54 5.49 0.00
C LYS A 61 9.38 5.22 -0.96
N LEU A 62 9.66 5.35 -2.25
CA LEU A 62 8.65 5.20 -3.29
C LEU A 62 8.52 3.76 -3.78
N ASP A 63 9.57 2.96 -3.70
CA ASP A 63 9.54 1.54 -4.05
C ASP A 63 9.36 0.69 -2.78
N ILE A 64 8.22 0.00 -2.68
CA ILE A 64 7.93 -0.92 -1.58
C ILE A 64 7.42 -2.26 -2.10
N THR A 65 7.60 -3.31 -1.31
CA THR A 65 7.08 -4.65 -1.61
C THR A 65 6.23 -5.12 -0.44
N ILE A 66 5.00 -5.54 -0.71
CA ILE A 66 4.08 -6.10 0.28
C ILE A 66 3.57 -7.45 -0.24
N ASP A 67 3.69 -8.51 0.56
CA ASP A 67 3.32 -9.89 0.18
C ASP A 67 3.97 -10.38 -1.15
N GLY A 68 5.16 -9.86 -1.45
CA GLY A 68 5.90 -10.15 -2.69
C GLY A 68 5.35 -9.45 -3.94
N VAL A 69 4.52 -8.41 -3.77
CA VAL A 69 4.03 -7.53 -4.84
C VAL A 69 4.70 -6.18 -4.72
N ASP A 70 5.40 -5.76 -5.76
CA ASP A 70 6.03 -4.46 -5.83
C ASP A 70 4.99 -3.37 -6.11
N LEU A 71 5.09 -2.28 -5.36
CA LEU A 71 4.26 -1.09 -5.47
C LEU A 71 5.18 0.12 -5.64
N TYR A 72 4.88 0.95 -6.64
CA TYR A 72 5.52 2.23 -6.83
C TYR A 72 4.60 3.34 -6.32
N ILE A 73 4.96 3.98 -5.22
CA ILE A 73 4.22 5.10 -4.63
C ILE A 73 4.46 6.35 -5.47
N GLU A 74 3.38 6.92 -6.00
CA GLU A 74 3.42 8.15 -6.78
C GLU A 74 3.26 9.38 -5.89
N ASN A 75 2.36 9.30 -4.91
CA ASN A 75 2.10 10.37 -3.96
C ASN A 75 1.49 9.80 -2.67
N VAL A 76 1.74 10.47 -1.55
CA VAL A 76 1.09 10.17 -0.26
C VAL A 76 0.83 11.47 0.51
N THR A 77 -0.39 11.57 1.04
CA THR A 77 -0.86 12.66 1.91
C THR A 77 -1.54 12.05 3.14
N PRO A 78 -1.83 12.83 4.19
CA PRO A 78 -2.55 12.30 5.35
C PRO A 78 -3.92 11.68 5.00
N GLU A 79 -4.52 12.06 3.87
CA GLU A 79 -5.87 11.65 3.43
C GLU A 79 -5.86 10.53 2.39
N GLU A 80 -4.88 10.49 1.48
CA GLU A 80 -4.81 9.49 0.42
C GLU A 80 -3.39 8.99 0.10
N ILE A 81 -3.33 7.81 -0.50
CA ILE A 81 -2.13 7.28 -1.15
C ILE A 81 -2.45 6.91 -2.60
N ARG A 82 -1.51 7.22 -3.49
CA ARG A 82 -1.55 6.83 -4.90
C ARG A 82 -0.34 5.98 -5.25
N PHE A 83 -0.57 4.84 -5.89
CA PHE A 83 0.50 3.93 -6.29
C PHE A 83 0.18 3.17 -7.58
N ARG A 84 1.22 2.61 -8.20
CA ARG A 84 1.13 1.64 -9.30
C ARG A 84 1.52 0.24 -8.82
N VAL A 85 0.90 -0.78 -9.42
CA VAL A 85 1.05 -2.22 -9.12
C VAL A 85 1.13 -3.09 -10.37
#